data_AF-A0A8T6XY03-F1
#
_entry.id   AF-A0A8T6XY03-F1
#
_cell.length_a   1.000
_cell.length_b   1.000
_cell.length_c   1.000
_cell.angle_alpha   90.00
_cell.angle_beta   90.00
_cell.angle_gamma   90.00
#
_symmetry.space_group_name_H-M   'P 1'
#
loop_
_entity.id
_entity.type
_entity.pdbx_description
1 polymer ?
#
loop_
_entity_poly.entity_id
_entity_poly.type
_entity_poly.pdbx_seq_one_letter_code
_entity_poly.pdbx_strand_id
1 'polypeptide(L)' 'VRHGMRGAKGGIDHVEIDPETYRAEVSVIGDTKPKGICGSGLIDLAAEMFRVGVLDFVGKLVPGRTPLV' A
#
# COMPACT_ATOMS: atom_id res chain seq x y z
N VAL A 1 -0.96 -12.56 5.33
CA VAL A 1 -0.08 -11.39 5.13
C VAL A 1 1.33 -11.75 5.59
N ARG A 2 2.35 -11.70 4.71
CA ARG A 2 3.72 -12.15 5.03
C ARG A 2 4.53 -11.17 5.91
N HIS A 3 4.34 -9.86 5.70
CA HIS A 3 5.03 -8.80 6.45
C HIS A 3 4.05 -7.96 7.28
N GLY A 4 2.99 -8.59 7.78
CA GLY A 4 1.97 -7.92 8.58
C GLY A 4 2.42 -7.74 10.03
N MET A 5 2.03 -6.63 10.65
CA MET A 5 2.28 -6.40 12.08
C MET A 5 1.09 -5.70 12.76
N ARG A 6 1.08 -5.68 14.10
CA ARG A 6 0.14 -4.84 14.86
C ARG A 6 0.47 -3.36 14.67
N GLY A 7 -0.53 -2.49 14.78
CA GLY A 7 -0.37 -1.03 14.81
C GLY A 7 0.47 -0.61 16.01
N ALA A 8 1.78 -0.53 15.81
CA ALA A 8 2.77 -0.22 16.82
C ALA A 8 3.98 0.43 16.13
N LYS A 9 4.91 0.96 16.93
CA LYS A 9 6.10 1.65 16.43
C LYS A 9 6.86 0.80 15.38
N GLY A 10 7.09 1.39 14.21
CA GLY A 10 7.67 0.72 13.04
C GLY A 10 6.64 0.09 12.09
N GLY A 11 5.34 0.20 12.36
CA GLY A 11 4.28 -0.22 11.44
C GLY A 11 4.00 0.84 10.39
N ILE A 12 3.91 0.42 9.12
CA ILE A 12 3.45 1.28 8.03
C ILE A 12 1.93 1.44 8.19
N ASP A 13 1.47 2.68 8.36
CA ASP A 13 0.06 3.03 8.60
C ASP A 13 -0.63 3.73 7.43
N HIS A 14 0.14 4.41 6.57
CA HIS A 14 -0.34 5.12 5.39
C HIS A 14 0.59 4.82 4.21
N VAL A 15 0.02 4.68 3.02
CA VAL A 15 0.75 4.50 1.76
C VAL A 15 0.13 5.41 0.72
N GLU A 16 0.96 6.09 -0.06
CA GLU A 16 0.53 6.87 -1.23
C GLU A 16 1.35 6.41 -2.43
N ILE A 17 0.70 6.19 -3.58
CA ILE A 17 1.37 5.76 -4.80
C ILE A 17 1.19 6.81 -5.90
N ASP A 18 2.29 7.34 -6.42
CA ASP A 18 2.26 8.25 -7.55
C ASP A 18 1.74 7.50 -8.81
N PRO A 19 0.68 7.98 -9.47
CA PRO A 19 0.06 7.26 -10.59
C PRO A 19 0.92 7.23 -11.85
N GLU A 20 1.87 8.14 -12.02
CA GLU A 20 2.71 8.25 -13.22
C GLU A 20 4.01 7.44 -13.07
N THR A 21 4.64 7.52 -11.91
CA THR A 21 5.94 6.91 -11.60
C THR A 21 5.83 5.60 -10.84
N TYR A 22 4.65 5.28 -10.27
CA TYR A 22 4.41 4.15 -9.36
C TYR A 22 5.32 4.15 -8.12
N ARG A 23 5.84 5.32 -7.75
CA ARG A 23 6.65 5.45 -6.54
C ARG A 23 5.73 5.46 -5.32
N ALA A 24 5.99 4.55 -4.38
CA ALA A 24 5.26 4.47 -3.13
C ALA A 24 5.97 5.27 -2.04
N GLU A 25 5.24 6.21 -1.43
CA GLU A 25 5.61 6.90 -0.20
C GLU A 25 4.86 6.29 0.98
N VAL A 26 5.51 6.18 2.13
CA VAL A 26 4.96 5.47 3.29
C VAL A 26 5.13 6.26 4.57
N SER A 27 4.07 6.32 5.38
CA SER A 27 4.14 6.80 6.75
C SER A 27 4.40 5.61 7.69
N VAL A 28 5.29 5.81 8.66
CA VAL A 28 5.64 4.79 9.65
C VAL A 28 5.38 5.32 11.05
N ILE A 29 4.59 4.58 11.83
CA ILE A 29 4.27 4.93 13.21
C ILE A 29 5.57 5.14 14.01
N GLY A 30 5.76 6.37 14.49
CA GLY A 30 6.87 6.79 15.33
C GLY A 30 8.17 7.08 14.58
N ASP A 31 8.12 7.36 13.27
CA ASP A 31 9.24 7.88 12.47
C ASP A 31 10.50 7.02 12.54
N THR A 32 10.31 5.70 12.46
CA THR A 32 11.40 4.73 12.52
C THR A 32 11.46 3.88 11.27
N LYS A 33 12.51 3.05 11.18
CA LYS A 33 12.63 2.07 10.10
C LYS A 33 11.40 1.14 10.10
N PRO A 34 10.74 0.94 8.94
CA PRO A 34 9.57 0.08 8.85
C PRO A 34 9.94 -1.38 9.17
N LYS A 35 9.08 -2.03 9.96
CA LYS A 35 9.20 -3.44 10.38
C LYS A 35 8.11 -4.31 9.76
N GLY A 36 7.01 -3.71 9.31
CA GLY A 36 5.88 -4.39 8.71
C GLY A 36 4.75 -3.42 8.41
N ILE A 37 3.67 -3.95 7.84
CA ILE A 37 2.48 -3.17 7.46
C ILE A 37 1.39 -3.44 8.51
N CYS A 38 0.79 -2.38 9.04
CA CYS A 38 -0.31 -2.52 9.98
C CYS A 38 -1.65 -2.67 9.24
N GLY A 39 -2.73 -2.93 9.98
CA GLY A 39 -4.06 -3.14 9.37
C GLY A 39 -4.54 -1.97 8.52
N SER A 40 -4.34 -0.72 8.99
CA SER A 40 -4.71 0.47 8.21
C SER A 40 -3.83 0.62 6.97
N GLY A 41 -2.51 0.47 7.11
CA GLY A 41 -1.59 0.56 5.97
C GLY A 41 -1.82 -0.51 4.90
N LEU A 42 -2.38 -1.67 5.27
CA LEU A 42 -2.73 -2.70 4.28
C LEU A 42 -3.96 -2.32 3.46
N ILE A 43 -4.98 -1.76 4.12
CA ILE A 43 -6.20 -1.27 3.44
C ILE A 43 -5.83 -0.15 2.49
N ASP A 44 -4.99 0.77 2.97
CA ASP A 44 -4.56 1.95 2.24
C ASP A 44 -3.69 1.59 1.03
N LEU A 45 -2.72 0.67 1.21
CA LEU A 45 -1.95 0.09 0.11
C LEU A 45 -2.86 -0.54 -0.95
N ALA A 46 -3.87 -1.32 -0.55
CA ALA A 46 -4.77 -1.96 -1.50
C ALA A 46 -5.61 -0.91 -2.26
N ALA A 47 -6.09 0.13 -1.57
CA ALA A 47 -6.83 1.24 -2.18
C ALA A 47 -5.97 2.00 -3.19
N GLU A 48 -4.73 2.32 -2.84
CA GLU A 48 -3.80 3.02 -3.72
C GLU A 48 -3.41 2.18 -4.93
N MET A 49 -3.13 0.88 -4.73
CA MET A 49 -2.82 -0.02 -5.85
C MET A 49 -4.01 -0.15 -6.81
N PHE A 50 -5.23 -0.12 -6.30
CA PHE A 50 -6.43 -0.05 -7.13
C PHE A 50 -6.52 1.30 -7.85
N ARG A 51 -6.32 2.42 -7.14
CA ARG A 51 -6.38 3.78 -7.70
C ARG A 51 -5.38 4.01 -8.84
N VAL A 52 -4.16 3.51 -8.72
CA VAL A 52 -3.13 3.60 -9.77
C VAL A 52 -3.26 2.53 -10.84
N GLY A 53 -4.21 1.60 -10.66
CA GLY A 53 -4.57 0.55 -11.61
C GLY A 53 -3.66 -0.67 -11.63
N VAL A 54 -2.79 -0.83 -10.64
CA VAL A 54 -1.94 -2.02 -10.47
C VAL A 54 -2.75 -3.21 -9.95
N LEU A 55 -3.84 -2.95 -9.24
CA LEU A 55 -4.78 -3.94 -8.72
C LEU A 55 -6.12 -3.84 -9.44
N ASP A 56 -6.68 -4.97 -9.85
CA ASP A 56 -8.04 -5.04 -10.38
C ASP A 56 -9.10 -5.21 -9.27
N PHE A 57 -10.38 -5.17 -9.65
CA PHE A 57 -11.50 -5.26 -8.69
C PHE A 57 -11.60 -6.64 -7.99
N VAL A 58 -10.96 -7.68 -8.52
CA VAL A 58 -10.91 -9.01 -7.89
C VAL A 58 -9.65 -9.20 -7.05
N GLY A 59 -8.81 -8.17 -6.93
CA GLY A 59 -7.59 -8.20 -6.13
C GLY A 59 -6.41 -8.89 -6.82
N LYS A 60 -6.42 -8.99 -8.16
CA LYS A 60 -5.26 -9.46 -8.93
C LYS A 60 -4.37 -8.30 -9.32
N LEU A 61 -3.06 -8.57 -9.32
CA LEU A 61 -2.06 -7.67 -9.86
C LEU A 61 -2.08 -7.76 -11.38
N VAL A 62 -2.27 -6.63 -12.05
CA VAL A 62 -2.27 -6.55 -13.51
C VAL A 62 -0.97 -5.90 -13.99
N PRO A 63 -0.33 -6.43 -15.06
CA PRO A 63 0.82 -5.79 -15.68
C PRO A 63 0.34 -4.58 -16.50
N GLY A 64 0.26 -3.42 -15.86
CA GLY A 64 -0.18 -2.16 -16.48
C GLY A 64 -1.22 -1.43 -15.62
N ARG A 65 -2.08 -0.63 -16.27
CA ARG A 65 -3.26 -0.05 -15.62
C ARG A 65 -4.49 -0.88 -15.93
N THR A 66 -5.25 -1.23 -14.90
CA THR A 66 -6.59 -1.79 -15.06
C THR A 66 -7.47 -0.82 -15.86
N PRO A 67 -8.29 -1.29 -16.80
CA PRO A 67 -9.20 -0.44 -17.57
C PRO A 67 -10.39 0.09 -16.74
N LEU A 68 -10.45 -0.25 -15.44
CA LEU A 68 -11.47 0.21 -14.51
C LEU A 68 -11.11 1.55 -13.83
N VAL A 69 -9.91 2.09 -14.07
CA VAL A 69 -9.47 3.42 -13.61
C VAL A 69 -9.05 4.32 -14.76
#